data_AF-A0A7S1V647-F1
#
_entry.id   AF-A0A7S1V647-F1
#
_cell.length_a   1.000
_cell.length_b   1.000
_cell.length_c   1.000
_cell.angle_alpha   90.00
_cell.angle_beta   90.00
_cell.angle_gamma   90.00
#
_symmetry.space_group_name_H-M   'P 1'
#
loop_
_entity.id
_entity.type
_entity.pdbx_description
1 polymer ?
#
loop_
_entity_poly.entity_id
_entity_poly.type
_entity_poly.pdbx_seq_one_letter_code
_entity_poly.pdbx_strand_id
1 'polypeptide(L)'
;MSSWRELESGLAPPTPHHHPHASPLSSPTQSRLCLLTSTLALFLITYLSLSPESPSHPISRKLEERERLSALWADGGATGGSGRWRIVLVTDLDEASADPAGGGGGWGAYLVGGTLVQLSDEEYTVQWEAQDRIVHLHSRIGMGGRGMELSWLQFFNGVLYSGDDRSGVVYAIRQLADGTIRAIASYVLPDGDGTQEKGFKSEWAAVKDGQLYIGSFGKEGAN
;
A
#
# COMPACT_ATOMS: atom_id res chain seq x y z
N MET A 1 66.12 101.44 20.25
CA MET A 1 65.64 102.06 19.00
C MET A 1 64.70 101.03 18.35
N SER A 2 63.38 101.13 18.57
CA SER A 2 62.40 101.59 17.56
C SER A 2 62.51 100.79 16.25
N SER A 3 61.50 100.19 15.63
CA SER A 3 60.05 100.13 15.81
C SER A 3 59.60 99.34 14.57
N TRP A 4 58.76 98.30 14.66
CA TRP A 4 57.72 98.02 13.65
C TRP A 4 56.63 97.17 14.33
N ARG A 5 55.39 97.67 14.23
CA ARG A 5 54.16 97.17 14.87
C ARG A 5 53.47 96.08 14.03
N GLU A 6 52.72 95.24 14.76
CA GLU A 6 51.40 94.64 14.48
C GLU A 6 51.00 94.27 13.04
N LEU A 7 50.52 93.03 12.85
CA LEU A 7 49.09 92.73 12.56
C LEU A 7 48.84 91.20 12.50
N GLU A 8 47.78 90.77 13.21
CA GLU A 8 46.79 89.73 12.87
C GLU A 8 47.25 88.28 12.56
N SER A 9 47.02 87.30 13.44
CA SER A 9 45.76 86.58 13.72
C SER A 9 45.38 85.50 12.69
N GLY A 10 45.25 84.26 13.18
CA GLY A 10 44.17 83.36 12.74
C GLY A 10 44.53 82.21 11.78
N LEU A 11 44.28 81.00 12.28
CA LEU A 11 43.91 79.77 11.56
C LEU A 11 45.04 78.84 11.06
N ALA A 12 45.03 77.64 11.64
CA ALA A 12 45.89 76.51 11.32
C ALA A 12 45.58 75.92 9.92
N PRO A 13 46.57 75.38 9.19
CA PRO A 13 46.32 74.63 7.97
C PRO A 13 45.74 73.24 8.31
N PRO A 14 44.75 72.75 7.53
CA PRO A 14 44.16 71.44 7.74
C PRO A 14 45.12 70.30 7.37
N THR A 15 45.07 69.23 8.15
CA THR A 15 45.72 67.94 7.92
C THR A 15 45.20 67.26 6.65
N PRO A 16 46.06 66.63 5.83
CA PRO A 16 45.62 65.94 4.63
C PRO A 16 44.78 64.70 4.97
N HIS A 17 43.54 64.67 4.48
CA HIS A 17 42.66 63.52 4.56
C HIS A 17 43.14 62.41 3.60
N HIS A 18 43.54 61.27 4.14
CA HIS A 18 43.65 60.03 3.38
C HIS A 18 42.25 59.51 3.07
N HIS A 19 41.87 59.48 1.78
CA HIS A 19 40.69 58.75 1.34
C HIS A 19 40.92 57.24 1.51
N PRO A 20 40.01 56.49 2.14
CA PRO A 20 40.10 55.04 2.15
C PRO A 20 39.87 54.50 0.72
N HIS A 21 40.78 53.65 0.27
CA HIS A 21 40.60 52.83 -0.94
C HIS A 21 39.29 52.06 -0.83
N ALA A 22 38.36 52.29 -1.76
CA ALA A 22 37.17 51.48 -1.90
C ALA A 22 37.60 50.04 -2.25
N SER A 23 37.23 49.07 -1.41
CA SER A 23 37.35 47.64 -1.71
C SER A 23 36.62 47.35 -3.03
N PRO A 24 37.22 46.57 -3.96
CA PRO A 24 36.57 46.29 -5.22
C PRO A 24 35.26 45.53 -4.99
N LEU A 25 34.17 46.04 -5.57
CA LEU A 25 32.89 45.34 -5.68
C LEU A 25 33.14 43.91 -6.16
N SER A 26 32.51 42.94 -5.50
CA SER A 26 32.54 41.54 -5.91
C SER A 26 32.24 41.43 -7.41
N SER A 27 33.10 40.70 -8.12
CA SER A 27 32.97 40.56 -9.58
C SER A 27 31.60 39.97 -9.94
N PRO A 28 30.99 40.37 -11.08
CA PRO A 28 29.67 39.88 -11.50
C PRO A 28 29.60 38.34 -11.62
N THR A 29 30.74 37.66 -11.69
CA THR A 29 30.84 36.19 -11.70
C THR A 29 30.57 35.59 -10.31
N GLN A 30 31.03 36.23 -9.23
CA GLN A 30 30.82 35.73 -7.85
C GLN A 30 29.37 35.91 -7.40
N SER A 31 28.71 37.00 -7.79
CA SER A 31 27.30 37.23 -7.46
C SER A 31 26.36 36.29 -8.22
N ARG A 32 26.66 35.98 -9.48
CA ARG A 32 25.90 34.99 -10.29
C ARG A 32 26.03 33.57 -9.74
N LEU A 33 27.23 33.18 -9.30
CA LEU A 33 27.47 31.87 -8.70
C LEU A 33 26.72 31.69 -7.37
N CYS A 34 26.72 32.73 -6.52
CA CYS A 34 26.02 32.71 -5.23
C CYS A 34 24.50 32.64 -5.40
N LEU A 35 23.94 33.35 -6.40
CA LEU A 35 22.52 33.27 -6.74
C LEU A 35 22.13 31.87 -7.24
N LEU A 36 22.95 31.24 -8.08
CA LEU A 36 22.72 29.88 -8.59
C LEU A 36 22.78 28.81 -7.49
N THR A 37 23.72 28.92 -6.54
CA THR A 37 23.79 27.97 -5.41
C THR A 37 22.59 28.13 -4.48
N SER A 38 22.13 29.36 -4.27
CA SER A 38 20.98 29.66 -3.40
C SER A 38 19.67 29.17 -3.99
N THR A 39 19.46 29.34 -5.29
CA THR A 39 18.24 28.84 -5.97
C THR A 39 18.24 27.32 -6.07
N LEU A 40 19.39 26.68 -6.31
CA LEU A 40 19.50 25.23 -6.31
C LEU A 40 19.25 24.63 -4.91
N ALA A 41 19.78 25.28 -3.86
CA ALA A 41 19.53 24.85 -2.48
C ALA A 41 18.05 25.01 -2.10
N LEU A 42 17.41 26.13 -2.46
CA LEU A 42 16.00 26.34 -2.21
C LEU A 42 15.15 25.33 -2.99
N PHE A 43 15.48 25.10 -4.28
CA PHE A 43 14.80 24.09 -5.09
C PHE A 43 14.97 22.68 -4.51
N LEU A 44 16.15 22.32 -4.00
CA LEU A 44 16.39 21.05 -3.35
C LEU A 44 15.62 20.91 -2.03
N ILE A 45 15.57 21.97 -1.21
CA ILE A 45 14.80 21.96 0.05
C ILE A 45 13.31 21.86 -0.25
N THR A 46 12.80 22.62 -1.21
CA THR A 46 11.40 22.55 -1.65
C THR A 46 11.10 21.19 -2.28
N TYR A 47 12.00 20.63 -3.09
CA TYR A 47 11.87 19.29 -3.66
C TYR A 47 11.86 18.21 -2.57
N LEU A 48 12.73 18.28 -1.56
CA LEU A 48 12.76 17.33 -0.45
C LEU A 48 11.56 17.48 0.49
N SER A 49 11.01 18.70 0.61
CA SER A 49 9.83 18.99 1.44
C SER A 49 8.50 18.71 0.74
N LEU A 50 8.50 18.69 -0.61
CA LEU A 50 7.36 18.34 -1.46
C LEU A 50 7.45 16.91 -2.02
N SER A 51 8.61 16.26 -1.86
CA SER A 51 8.74 14.84 -2.20
C SER A 51 7.85 14.08 -1.24
N PRO A 52 6.80 13.39 -1.72
CA PRO A 52 6.05 12.48 -0.87
C PRO A 52 7.03 11.50 -0.24
N GLU A 53 6.82 11.16 1.04
CA GLU A 53 7.61 10.15 1.75
C GLU A 53 7.95 8.98 0.80
N SER A 54 9.21 8.56 0.81
CA SER A 54 9.69 7.42 0.01
C SER A 54 8.65 6.31 0.03
N PRO A 55 8.24 5.76 -1.13
CA PRO A 55 7.29 4.65 -1.15
C PRO A 55 7.81 3.57 -0.22
N SER A 56 6.98 3.15 0.74
CA SER A 56 7.35 2.18 1.75
C SER A 56 7.93 0.94 1.09
N HIS A 57 8.92 0.31 1.73
CA HIS A 57 9.60 -0.87 1.19
C HIS A 57 8.56 -1.94 0.80
N PRO A 58 8.76 -2.75 -0.25
CA PRO A 58 7.75 -3.69 -0.75
C PRO A 58 7.21 -4.65 0.32
N ILE A 59 8.04 -5.00 1.31
CA ILE A 59 7.69 -5.82 2.47
C ILE A 59 6.77 -5.04 3.43
N SER A 60 7.09 -3.77 3.73
CA SER A 60 6.28 -2.89 4.57
C SER A 60 4.88 -2.69 3.98
N ARG A 61 4.78 -2.46 2.67
CA ARG A 61 3.47 -2.34 1.99
C ARG A 61 2.62 -3.60 2.10
N LYS A 62 3.24 -4.78 1.97
CA LYS A 62 2.57 -6.08 2.09
C LYS A 62 2.10 -6.35 3.52
N LEU A 63 2.89 -5.97 4.52
CA LEU A 63 2.50 -6.03 5.92
C LEU A 63 1.35 -5.07 6.22
N GLU A 64 1.41 -3.84 5.73
CA GLU A 64 0.31 -2.87 5.86
C GLU A 64 -0.99 -3.39 5.24
N GLU A 65 -0.94 -4.06 4.08
CA GLU A 65 -2.13 -4.63 3.44
C GLU A 65 -2.77 -5.74 4.28
N ARG A 66 -1.96 -6.64 4.84
CA ARG A 66 -2.43 -7.66 5.78
C ARG A 66 -3.06 -7.01 7.02
N GLU A 67 -2.41 -6.00 7.60
CA GLU A 67 -2.91 -5.31 8.78
C GLU A 67 -4.21 -4.56 8.46
N ARG A 68 -4.34 -3.92 7.28
CA ARG A 68 -5.58 -3.25 6.85
C ARG A 68 -6.75 -4.24 6.72
N LEU A 69 -6.52 -5.38 6.07
CA LEU A 69 -7.54 -6.42 6.00
C LEU A 69 -7.88 -6.99 7.39
N SER A 70 -6.86 -7.21 8.23
CA SER A 70 -7.07 -7.69 9.61
C SER A 70 -7.84 -6.68 10.46
N ALA A 71 -7.59 -5.38 10.26
CA ALA A 71 -8.25 -4.28 10.95
C ALA A 71 -9.70 -4.09 10.51
N LEU A 72 -10.06 -4.48 9.29
CA LEU A 72 -11.43 -4.35 8.78
C LEU A 72 -12.46 -5.06 9.65
N TRP A 73 -12.02 -6.09 10.35
CA TRP A 73 -12.85 -6.80 11.29
C TRP A 73 -12.37 -6.69 12.74
N ALA A 74 -11.41 -5.83 13.07
CA ALA A 74 -10.96 -5.68 14.45
C ALA A 74 -11.97 -4.86 15.28
N ASP A 75 -12.66 -5.47 16.25
CA ASP A 75 -13.53 -4.79 17.22
C ASP A 75 -12.75 -4.01 18.30
N GLY A 76 -11.57 -3.47 17.98
CA GLY A 76 -10.74 -2.72 18.93
C GLY A 76 -10.14 -3.54 20.09
N GLY A 77 -10.45 -4.84 20.18
CA GLY A 77 -9.77 -5.77 21.08
C GLY A 77 -8.44 -6.21 20.47
N ALA A 78 -7.34 -5.95 21.18
CA ALA A 78 -6.00 -6.34 20.75
C ALA A 78 -5.96 -7.81 20.31
N THR A 79 -5.48 -8.05 19.09
CA THR A 79 -5.03 -9.35 18.59
C THR A 79 -3.77 -9.74 19.38
N GLY A 80 -3.95 -10.21 20.61
CA GLY A 80 -2.83 -10.50 21.50
C GLY A 80 -3.20 -10.98 22.90
N GLY A 81 -4.48 -11.07 23.25
CA GLY A 81 -4.90 -11.79 24.45
C GLY A 81 -4.73 -13.29 24.25
N SER A 82 -4.24 -14.00 25.28
CA SER A 82 -4.18 -15.47 25.29
C SER A 82 -5.56 -16.04 24.92
N GLY A 83 -5.65 -16.78 23.80
CA GLY A 83 -6.87 -17.48 23.42
C GLY A 83 -7.80 -16.78 22.42
N ARG A 84 -7.38 -15.75 21.65
CA ARG A 84 -8.25 -15.12 20.63
C ARG A 84 -7.54 -14.97 19.28
N TRP A 85 -8.19 -15.44 18.21
CA TRP A 85 -7.66 -15.37 16.85
C TRP A 85 -8.72 -14.86 15.87
N ARG A 86 -8.32 -13.93 15.01
CA ARG A 86 -9.14 -13.45 13.90
C ARG A 86 -9.20 -14.53 12.82
N ILE A 87 -10.40 -14.86 12.37
CA ILE A 87 -10.66 -15.80 11.28
C ILE A 87 -11.49 -15.12 10.19
N VAL A 88 -11.31 -15.60 8.97
CA VAL A 88 -12.07 -15.16 7.80
C VAL A 88 -12.43 -16.39 6.99
N LEU A 89 -13.66 -16.46 6.52
CA LEU A 89 -14.17 -17.52 5.67
C LEU A 89 -14.65 -16.91 4.35
N VAL A 90 -14.54 -17.68 3.29
CA VAL A 90 -15.07 -17.36 1.96
C VAL A 90 -16.06 -18.43 1.55
N THR A 91 -17.11 -18.05 0.83
CA THR A 91 -18.11 -19.01 0.33
C THR A 91 -17.73 -19.53 -1.05
N ASP A 92 -17.90 -20.84 -1.22
CA ASP A 92 -18.24 -21.42 -2.51
C ASP A 92 -19.76 -21.61 -2.54
N LEU A 93 -20.44 -21.00 -3.51
CA LEU A 93 -21.89 -21.06 -3.66
C LEU A 93 -22.32 -21.97 -4.81
N ASP A 94 -21.39 -22.70 -5.43
CA ASP A 94 -21.63 -23.44 -6.66
C ASP A 94 -22.33 -22.55 -7.71
N GLU A 95 -23.34 -23.09 -8.40
CA GLU A 95 -24.15 -22.37 -9.40
C GLU A 95 -24.95 -21.20 -8.82
N ALA A 96 -25.19 -21.18 -7.49
CA ALA A 96 -25.87 -20.08 -6.82
C ALA A 96 -24.97 -18.83 -6.68
N SER A 97 -23.70 -18.92 -7.07
CA SER A 97 -22.83 -17.76 -7.26
C SER A 97 -23.32 -16.81 -8.36
N ALA A 98 -24.17 -17.26 -9.30
CA ALA A 98 -24.67 -16.41 -10.37
C ALA A 98 -25.39 -15.17 -9.84
N ASP A 99 -24.86 -13.99 -10.17
CA ASP A 99 -25.39 -12.69 -9.78
C ASP A 99 -25.74 -11.87 -11.03
N PRO A 100 -26.93 -12.09 -11.64
CA PRO A 100 -27.37 -11.36 -12.82
C PRO A 100 -27.69 -9.89 -12.52
N ALA A 101 -27.92 -9.52 -11.26
CA ALA A 101 -28.30 -8.17 -10.85
C ALA A 101 -27.09 -7.29 -10.48
N GLY A 102 -25.96 -7.89 -10.09
CA GLY A 102 -24.73 -7.20 -9.76
C GLY A 102 -24.04 -6.58 -10.98
N GLY A 103 -24.06 -5.25 -11.10
CA GLY A 103 -23.15 -4.49 -11.98
C GLY A 103 -23.17 -4.88 -13.47
N GLY A 104 -24.30 -5.39 -13.97
CA GLY A 104 -24.45 -5.87 -15.35
C GLY A 104 -24.31 -7.39 -15.53
N GLY A 105 -24.43 -8.15 -14.44
CA GLY A 105 -24.31 -9.61 -14.41
C GLY A 105 -22.93 -10.09 -13.98
N GLY A 106 -22.80 -11.38 -13.69
CA GLY A 106 -21.55 -12.03 -13.29
C GLY A 106 -21.81 -13.07 -12.20
N TRP A 107 -20.84 -13.21 -11.30
CA TRP A 107 -20.90 -14.13 -10.17
C TRP A 107 -20.40 -13.45 -8.90
N GLY A 108 -20.87 -13.93 -7.77
CA GLY A 108 -20.60 -13.39 -6.44
C GLY A 108 -20.23 -14.46 -5.43
N ALA A 109 -19.45 -14.04 -4.44
CA ALA A 109 -19.11 -14.81 -3.25
C ALA A 109 -19.14 -13.88 -2.03
N TYR A 110 -19.21 -14.46 -0.84
CA TYR A 110 -19.20 -13.72 0.42
C TYR A 110 -17.95 -14.01 1.22
N LEU A 111 -17.41 -12.96 1.84
CA LEU A 111 -16.30 -13.02 2.77
C LEU A 111 -16.82 -12.60 4.15
N VAL A 112 -16.68 -13.48 5.14
CA VAL A 112 -17.22 -13.32 6.49
C VAL A 112 -16.08 -13.36 7.49
N GLY A 113 -15.99 -12.33 8.33
CA GLY A 113 -15.03 -12.26 9.43
C GLY A 113 -15.61 -12.78 10.74
N GLY A 114 -14.73 -13.24 11.63
CA GLY A 114 -15.08 -13.57 13.01
C GLY A 114 -13.85 -13.69 13.91
N THR A 115 -14.07 -13.96 15.18
CA THR A 115 -13.02 -14.27 16.15
C THR A 115 -13.23 -15.67 16.71
N LEU A 116 -12.24 -16.54 16.53
CA LEU A 116 -12.11 -17.77 17.28
C LEU A 116 -11.65 -17.43 18.71
N VAL A 117 -12.39 -17.89 19.71
CA VAL A 117 -12.15 -17.62 21.13
C VAL A 117 -11.99 -18.94 21.86
N GLN A 118 -10.84 -19.13 22.49
CA GLN A 118 -10.59 -20.22 23.42
C GLN A 118 -11.26 -19.88 24.76
N LEU A 119 -12.16 -20.74 25.21
CA LEU A 119 -12.83 -20.65 26.51
C LEU A 119 -12.06 -21.45 27.57
N SER A 120 -11.45 -22.57 27.17
CA SER A 120 -10.57 -23.42 27.98
C SER A 120 -9.60 -24.20 27.07
N ASP A 121 -8.75 -25.07 27.63
CA ASP A 121 -7.79 -25.87 26.85
C ASP A 121 -8.43 -26.76 25.77
N GLU A 122 -9.70 -27.16 25.96
CA GLU A 122 -10.43 -28.07 25.06
C GLU A 122 -11.68 -27.43 24.43
N GLU A 123 -12.00 -26.18 24.76
CA GLU A 123 -13.24 -25.54 24.32
C GLU A 123 -12.99 -24.23 23.58
N TYR A 124 -13.61 -24.12 22.40
CA TYR A 124 -13.54 -22.95 21.53
C TYR A 124 -14.94 -22.54 21.07
N THR A 125 -15.13 -21.24 20.88
CA THR A 125 -16.32 -20.67 20.26
C THR A 125 -15.94 -19.67 19.17
N VAL A 126 -16.87 -19.37 18.26
CA VAL A 126 -16.70 -18.36 17.23
C VAL A 126 -17.67 -17.22 17.46
N GLN A 127 -17.11 -16.01 17.53
CA GLN A 127 -17.87 -14.76 17.54
C GLN A 127 -17.85 -14.18 16.13
N TRP A 128 -18.97 -14.26 15.43
CA TRP A 128 -19.11 -13.73 14.08
C TRP A 128 -19.30 -12.21 14.09
N GLU A 129 -18.77 -11.54 13.06
CA GLU A 129 -19.08 -10.14 12.82
C GLU A 129 -20.57 -9.96 12.49
N ALA A 130 -21.08 -8.75 12.70
CA ALA A 130 -22.44 -8.40 12.34
C ALA A 130 -22.71 -8.58 10.83
N GLN A 131 -23.96 -8.86 10.46
CA GLN A 131 -24.34 -9.20 9.09
C GLN A 131 -24.05 -8.07 8.08
N ASP A 132 -24.09 -6.82 8.51
CA ASP A 132 -23.76 -5.64 7.71
C ASP A 132 -22.26 -5.51 7.40
N ARG A 133 -21.41 -6.34 8.03
CA ARG A 133 -19.97 -6.45 7.76
C ARG A 133 -19.60 -7.62 6.82
N ILE A 134 -20.60 -8.35 6.32
CA ILE A 134 -20.37 -9.37 5.28
C ILE A 134 -19.98 -8.64 4.00
N VAL A 135 -18.84 -9.03 3.44
CA VAL A 135 -18.31 -8.44 2.21
C VAL A 135 -18.80 -9.27 1.03
N HIS A 136 -19.47 -8.62 0.09
CA HIS A 136 -19.79 -9.21 -1.21
C HIS A 136 -18.62 -9.00 -2.18
N LEU A 137 -18.04 -10.11 -2.63
CA LEU A 137 -17.04 -10.15 -3.70
C LEU A 137 -17.77 -10.44 -5.01
N HIS A 138 -17.41 -9.75 -6.09
CA HIS A 138 -18.05 -9.90 -7.39
C HIS A 138 -17.01 -9.95 -8.51
N SER A 139 -17.26 -10.76 -9.52
CA SER A 139 -16.49 -10.80 -10.75
C SER A 139 -17.38 -11.08 -11.96
N ARG A 140 -16.96 -10.56 -13.11
CA ARG A 140 -17.56 -10.87 -14.42
C ARG A 140 -16.78 -11.95 -15.17
N ILE A 141 -15.71 -12.46 -14.57
CA ILE A 141 -14.88 -13.51 -15.15
C ILE A 141 -15.46 -14.85 -14.71
N GLY A 142 -15.73 -15.71 -15.68
CA GLY A 142 -16.22 -17.06 -15.47
C GLY A 142 -15.92 -17.91 -16.69
N MET A 143 -16.09 -19.22 -16.54
CA MET A 143 -15.89 -20.20 -17.60
C MET A 143 -17.05 -21.19 -17.59
N GLY A 144 -17.61 -21.49 -18.77
CA GLY A 144 -18.76 -22.41 -18.88
C GLY A 144 -20.01 -21.92 -18.14
N GLY A 145 -20.19 -20.60 -17.99
CA GLY A 145 -21.35 -20.02 -17.31
C GLY A 145 -21.27 -20.00 -15.78
N ARG A 146 -20.11 -20.35 -15.21
CA ARG A 146 -19.86 -20.39 -13.76
C ARG A 146 -18.63 -19.55 -13.39
N GLY A 147 -18.57 -19.05 -12.17
CA GLY A 147 -17.43 -18.27 -11.67
C GLY A 147 -17.60 -17.87 -10.21
N MET A 148 -16.55 -17.32 -9.60
CA MET A 148 -16.54 -16.98 -8.16
C MET A 148 -16.88 -18.15 -7.23
N GLU A 149 -16.55 -19.38 -7.64
CA GLU A 149 -16.66 -20.57 -6.80
C GLU A 149 -15.34 -20.74 -6.05
N LEU A 150 -15.26 -20.02 -4.92
CA LEU A 150 -14.02 -19.76 -4.21
C LEU A 150 -13.70 -20.88 -3.22
N SER A 151 -12.90 -21.86 -3.65
CA SER A 151 -12.73 -23.13 -2.91
C SER A 151 -11.59 -23.15 -1.87
N TRP A 152 -10.82 -22.07 -1.73
CA TRP A 152 -9.78 -21.93 -0.69
C TRP A 152 -9.51 -20.47 -0.32
N LEU A 153 -8.88 -20.24 0.84
CA LEU A 153 -8.52 -18.89 1.29
C LEU A 153 -7.16 -18.92 2.00
N GLN A 154 -6.17 -18.19 1.50
CA GLN A 154 -4.80 -18.24 2.01
C GLN A 154 -4.11 -16.88 1.98
N PHE A 155 -3.52 -16.49 3.12
CA PHE A 155 -2.56 -15.39 3.13
C PHE A 155 -1.23 -15.85 2.54
N PHE A 156 -0.73 -15.13 1.55
CA PHE A 156 0.59 -15.33 0.98
C PHE A 156 1.24 -13.98 0.68
N ASN A 157 2.48 -13.78 1.17
CA ASN A 157 3.22 -12.53 0.97
C ASN A 157 2.41 -11.26 1.34
N GLY A 158 1.66 -11.32 2.46
CA GLY A 158 0.86 -10.19 2.97
C GLY A 158 -0.45 -9.92 2.22
N VAL A 159 -0.79 -10.73 1.22
CA VAL A 159 -2.02 -10.60 0.45
C VAL A 159 -2.91 -11.80 0.72
N LEU A 160 -4.21 -11.57 0.86
CA LEU A 160 -5.21 -12.62 0.98
C LEU A 160 -5.61 -13.08 -0.43
N TYR A 161 -5.48 -14.38 -0.71
CA TYR A 161 -5.84 -14.96 -1.99
C TYR A 161 -6.93 -16.00 -1.86
N SER A 162 -7.71 -16.15 -2.92
CA SER A 162 -8.66 -17.23 -3.13
C SER A 162 -8.71 -17.59 -4.62
N GLY A 163 -9.09 -18.83 -4.96
CA GLY A 163 -9.13 -19.32 -6.34
C GLY A 163 -10.52 -19.77 -6.73
N ASP A 164 -10.96 -19.37 -7.92
CA ASP A 164 -12.19 -19.84 -8.56
C ASP A 164 -11.92 -21.17 -9.27
N ASP A 165 -12.53 -22.24 -8.80
CA ASP A 165 -12.31 -23.61 -9.28
C ASP A 165 -12.93 -23.89 -10.66
N ARG A 166 -13.65 -22.91 -11.22
CA ARG A 166 -14.26 -22.98 -12.55
C ARG A 166 -13.37 -22.34 -13.60
N SER A 167 -12.99 -21.10 -13.34
CA SER A 167 -12.19 -20.32 -14.30
C SER A 167 -10.68 -20.52 -14.13
N GLY A 168 -10.24 -21.08 -13.01
CA GLY A 168 -8.81 -21.17 -12.64
C GLY A 168 -8.21 -19.82 -12.25
N VAL A 169 -9.03 -18.78 -12.07
CA VAL A 169 -8.55 -17.44 -11.69
C VAL A 169 -8.22 -17.42 -10.21
N VAL A 170 -7.04 -16.92 -9.87
CA VAL A 170 -6.65 -16.58 -8.50
C VAL A 170 -6.87 -15.10 -8.28
N TYR A 171 -7.74 -14.78 -7.32
CA TYR A 171 -8.07 -13.43 -6.92
C TYR A 171 -7.25 -13.01 -5.71
N ALA A 172 -6.65 -11.82 -5.78
CA ALA A 172 -6.20 -11.10 -4.60
C ALA A 172 -7.39 -10.34 -4.01
N ILE A 173 -7.74 -10.64 -2.77
CA ILE A 173 -8.78 -9.92 -2.02
C ILE A 173 -8.10 -8.74 -1.34
N ARG A 174 -8.48 -7.52 -1.74
CA ARG A 174 -7.80 -6.29 -1.31
C ARG A 174 -8.78 -5.21 -0.94
N GLN A 175 -8.39 -4.38 0.04
CA GLN A 175 -9.05 -3.11 0.27
C GLN A 175 -8.50 -2.06 -0.70
N LEU A 176 -9.38 -1.41 -1.45
CA LEU A 176 -9.04 -0.32 -2.38
C LEU A 176 -8.97 1.03 -1.65
N ALA A 177 -8.50 2.06 -2.35
CA ALA A 177 -8.33 3.40 -1.79
C ALA A 177 -9.65 4.05 -1.32
N ASP A 178 -10.79 3.61 -1.88
CA ASP A 178 -12.14 4.03 -1.47
C ASP A 178 -12.66 3.27 -0.22
N GLY A 179 -11.81 2.43 0.39
CA GLY A 179 -12.13 1.63 1.56
C GLY A 179 -12.88 0.33 1.24
N THR A 180 -13.25 0.09 -0.01
CA THR A 180 -14.02 -1.10 -0.40
C THR A 180 -13.14 -2.32 -0.56
N ILE A 181 -13.62 -3.50 -0.16
CA ILE A 181 -12.95 -4.77 -0.46
C ILE A 181 -13.41 -5.30 -1.82
N ARG A 182 -12.45 -5.75 -2.63
CA ARG A 182 -12.67 -6.31 -3.96
C ARG A 182 -11.81 -7.54 -4.20
N ALA A 183 -12.32 -8.44 -5.04
CA ALA A 183 -11.56 -9.54 -5.62
C ALA A 183 -10.89 -9.06 -6.92
N ILE A 184 -9.55 -9.01 -6.94
CA ILE A 184 -8.75 -8.55 -8.08
C ILE A 184 -8.09 -9.75 -8.76
N ALA A 185 -8.51 -10.07 -9.98
CA ALA A 185 -7.93 -11.15 -10.77
C ALA A 185 -6.42 -10.92 -10.93
N SER A 186 -5.61 -11.81 -10.38
CA SER A 186 -4.15 -11.65 -10.27
C SER A 186 -3.38 -12.70 -11.06
N TYR A 187 -3.89 -13.93 -11.09
CA TYR A 187 -3.31 -15.03 -11.86
C TYR A 187 -4.40 -15.86 -12.51
N VAL A 188 -4.06 -16.57 -13.59
CA VAL A 188 -4.91 -17.56 -14.24
C VAL A 188 -4.13 -18.86 -14.31
N LEU A 189 -4.74 -19.94 -13.84
CA LEU A 189 -4.14 -21.27 -13.80
C LEU A 189 -4.86 -22.15 -14.84
N PRO A 190 -4.23 -22.46 -15.98
CA PRO A 190 -4.74 -23.47 -16.89
C PRO A 190 -4.65 -24.85 -16.24
N ASP A 191 -5.56 -25.76 -16.59
CA ASP A 191 -5.60 -27.09 -15.99
C ASP A 191 -4.40 -27.98 -16.38
N GLY A 192 -4.19 -29.07 -15.63
CA GLY A 192 -3.19 -30.08 -15.89
C GLY A 192 -1.75 -29.57 -15.79
N ASP A 193 -0.98 -29.75 -16.87
CA ASP A 193 0.41 -29.29 -17.01
C ASP A 193 0.51 -27.82 -17.48
N GLY A 194 -0.62 -27.10 -17.55
CA GLY A 194 -0.68 -25.71 -17.97
C GLY A 194 -0.95 -25.51 -19.47
N THR A 195 -1.19 -26.58 -20.24
CA THR A 195 -1.50 -26.47 -21.68
C THR A 195 -2.98 -26.69 -22.03
N GLN A 196 -3.85 -26.85 -21.04
CA GLN A 196 -5.28 -27.10 -21.26
C GLN A 196 -6.05 -25.79 -21.43
N GLU A 197 -7.08 -25.78 -22.27
CA GLU A 197 -7.93 -24.60 -22.47
C GLU A 197 -8.85 -24.30 -21.27
N LYS A 198 -9.18 -25.33 -20.49
CA LYS A 198 -10.01 -25.19 -19.29
C LYS A 198 -9.22 -24.67 -18.09
N GLY A 199 -9.93 -23.97 -17.21
CA GLY A 199 -9.40 -23.52 -15.93
C GLY A 199 -9.07 -24.68 -15.00
N PHE A 200 -7.99 -24.52 -14.23
CA PHE A 200 -7.59 -25.45 -13.19
C PHE A 200 -8.61 -25.43 -12.05
N LYS A 201 -9.14 -26.62 -11.71
CA LYS A 201 -10.05 -26.80 -10.58
C LYS A 201 -9.27 -26.75 -9.27
N SER A 202 -9.03 -25.55 -8.76
CA SER A 202 -8.27 -25.34 -7.52
C SER A 202 -9.14 -25.61 -6.30
N GLU A 203 -8.69 -26.48 -5.41
CA GLU A 203 -9.45 -26.97 -4.25
C GLU A 203 -8.77 -26.66 -2.92
N TRP A 204 -7.46 -26.45 -2.93
CA TRP A 204 -6.70 -26.11 -1.74
C TRP A 204 -5.48 -25.26 -2.08
N ALA A 205 -5.00 -24.53 -1.07
CA ALA A 205 -3.73 -23.83 -1.13
C ALA A 205 -2.94 -24.00 0.18
N ALA A 206 -1.62 -24.00 0.07
CA ALA A 206 -0.72 -24.08 1.21
C ALA A 206 0.54 -23.24 0.95
N VAL A 207 1.14 -22.72 2.02
CA VAL A 207 2.42 -22.00 1.93
C VAL A 207 3.52 -22.87 2.51
N LYS A 208 4.57 -23.10 1.72
CA LYS A 208 5.76 -23.85 2.14
C LYS A 208 6.99 -23.26 1.47
N ASP A 209 8.08 -23.11 2.22
CA ASP A 209 9.38 -22.63 1.71
C ASP A 209 9.29 -21.32 0.90
N GLY A 210 8.44 -20.39 1.35
CA GLY A 210 8.24 -19.10 0.70
C GLY A 210 7.43 -19.14 -0.60
N GLN A 211 6.79 -20.26 -0.92
CA GLN A 211 6.00 -20.47 -2.13
C GLN A 211 4.54 -20.78 -1.77
N LEU A 212 3.62 -20.31 -2.63
CA LEU A 212 2.22 -20.68 -2.60
C LEU A 212 2.00 -21.88 -3.51
N TYR A 213 1.61 -23.00 -2.92
CA TYR A 213 1.17 -24.20 -3.63
C TYR A 213 -0.34 -24.16 -3.74
N ILE A 214 -0.86 -24.40 -4.94
CA ILE A 214 -2.28 -24.47 -5.22
C ILE A 214 -2.50 -25.83 -5.86
N GLY A 215 -3.44 -26.61 -5.34
CA GLY A 215 -3.71 -27.95 -5.82
C GLY A 215 -5.18 -28.22 -6.08
N SER A 216 -5.42 -29.33 -6.76
CA SER A 216 -6.75 -29.80 -7.12
C SER A 216 -7.19 -30.95 -6.20
N PHE A 217 -8.31 -31.59 -6.53
CA PHE A 217 -8.95 -32.67 -5.76
C PHE A 217 -8.11 -33.96 -5.64
N GLY A 218 -6.97 -34.07 -6.34
CA GLY A 218 -5.93 -35.06 -6.03
C GLY A 218 -6.26 -36.51 -6.41
N LYS A 219 -7.20 -36.72 -7.34
CA LYS A 219 -7.48 -38.04 -7.96
C LYS A 219 -7.57 -37.89 -9.48
N GLU A 220 -7.62 -39.02 -10.18
CA GLU A 220 -7.87 -39.03 -11.62
C GLU A 220 -9.24 -38.40 -11.94
N GLY A 221 -9.28 -37.69 -13.07
CA GLY A 221 -10.55 -37.22 -13.64
C GLY A 221 -11.41 -38.43 -13.99
N ALA A 222 -12.67 -38.43 -13.57
CA ALA A 222 -13.62 -39.41 -14.08
C ALA A 222 -14.00 -39.00 -15.51
N ASN A 223 -13.83 -39.91 -16.46
CA ASN A 223 -14.38 -39.78 -17.80
C ASN A 223 -15.90 -39.98 -17.79
#